data_AF-A0A817XLB3-F1
#
_entry.id   AF-A0A817XLB3-F1
#
_cell.length_a   1.000
_cell.length_b   1.000
_cell.length_c   1.000
_cell.angle_alpha   90.00
_cell.angle_beta   90.00
_cell.angle_gamma   90.00
#
_symmetry.space_group_name_H-M   'P 1'
#
loop_
_entity.id
_entity.type
_entity.pdbx_description
1 polymer ?
#
loop_
_entity_poly.entity_id
_entity_poly.type
_entity_poly.pdbx_seq_one_letter_code
_entity_poly.pdbx_strand_id
1 'polypeptide(L)'
;MSYLLSTLRLINNNVLLSSKRLFHLTQPVGLKKITEKVQGNVITYEGEYIDDNEKNVLKLSGPEEVCTWCKLDRRSIHIQHTDVLVLRQYLRKDGTILSPEITGLCPKQNEKLHTLIRQARMTGLISYPTVAVTKREPLLVDPTLRPEFEQYNSYWEKYEVLKKKDHYLGQ
;
A
#
# COMPACT_ATOMS: atom_id res chain seq x y z
N MET A 1 10.76 -72.85 14.21
CA MET A 1 11.40 -72.55 15.52
C MET A 1 12.31 -71.36 15.28
N SER A 2 12.16 -70.17 15.83
CA SER A 2 11.32 -69.63 16.89
C SER A 2 11.57 -68.11 16.88
N TYR A 3 10.52 -67.36 17.18
CA TYR A 3 10.48 -65.91 17.34
C TYR A 3 11.53 -65.37 18.33
N LEU A 4 11.94 -64.10 18.21
CA LEU A 4 11.60 -63.05 19.17
C LEU A 4 12.08 -61.65 18.73
N LEU A 5 11.25 -60.67 19.11
CA LEU A 5 11.24 -59.25 18.76
C LEU A 5 12.15 -58.40 19.67
N SER A 6 12.58 -57.22 19.19
CA SER A 6 12.73 -55.95 19.94
C SER A 6 13.53 -54.94 19.09
N THR A 7 13.27 -53.64 19.01
CA THR A 7 12.26 -52.75 19.61
C THR A 7 12.13 -51.50 18.72
N LEU A 8 10.93 -50.94 18.79
CA LEU A 8 10.37 -49.74 18.21
C LEU A 8 11.31 -48.52 18.18
N ARG A 9 11.51 -47.90 17.00
CA ARG A 9 11.86 -46.48 16.91
C ARG A 9 10.59 -45.67 16.67
N LEU A 10 10.25 -44.90 17.68
CA LEU A 10 9.12 -43.99 17.77
C LEU A 10 9.16 -43.01 16.58
N ILE A 11 8.08 -43.02 15.81
CA ILE A 11 7.69 -41.94 14.92
C ILE A 11 7.37 -40.75 15.83
N ASN A 12 8.18 -39.69 15.75
CA ASN A 12 7.94 -38.51 16.54
C ASN A 12 6.78 -37.74 15.92
N ASN A 13 5.61 -37.93 16.51
CA ASN A 13 4.40 -37.15 16.28
C ASN A 13 4.63 -35.71 16.71
N ASN A 14 4.76 -34.80 15.73
CA ASN A 14 4.33 -33.42 15.89
C ASN A 14 3.17 -33.16 14.91
N VAL A 15 2.16 -34.02 14.99
CA VAL A 15 0.81 -33.74 14.51
C VAL A 15 0.10 -33.08 15.70
N LEU A 16 -0.52 -31.92 15.44
CA LEU A 16 -1.30 -31.06 16.34
C LEU A 16 -0.57 -29.88 17.00
N LEU A 17 -0.15 -28.91 16.17
CA LEU A 17 -0.55 -27.53 16.42
C LEU A 17 -1.43 -27.04 15.26
N SER A 18 -2.73 -27.25 15.46
CA SER A 18 -3.86 -26.46 14.95
C SER A 18 -3.78 -25.93 13.51
N SER A 19 -4.39 -26.69 12.61
CA SER A 19 -4.97 -26.30 11.33
C SER A 19 -5.29 -24.79 11.22
N LYS A 20 -4.43 -24.04 10.54
CA LYS A 20 -4.75 -22.73 9.97
C LYS A 20 -4.30 -22.69 8.51
N ARG A 21 -5.18 -23.24 7.66
CA ARG A 21 -5.25 -23.15 6.18
C ARG A 21 -4.05 -23.70 5.39
N LEU A 22 -4.24 -24.94 4.96
CA LEU A 22 -3.48 -25.64 3.94
C LEU A 22 -3.89 -25.11 2.54
N PHE A 23 -2.89 -24.72 1.74
CA PHE A 23 -2.92 -24.37 0.30
C PHE A 23 -3.73 -23.13 -0.12
N HIS A 24 -3.02 -22.05 -0.46
CA HIS A 24 -3.42 -21.19 -1.58
C HIS A 24 -2.73 -21.74 -2.85
N LEU A 25 -3.48 -22.40 -3.74
CA LEU A 25 -3.03 -22.83 -5.07
C LEU A 25 -3.07 -21.69 -6.12
N THR A 26 -3.35 -20.47 -5.70
CA THR A 26 -3.54 -19.36 -6.63
C THR A 26 -2.21 -18.87 -7.15
N GLN A 27 -2.05 -18.93 -8.49
CA GLN A 27 -1.02 -18.25 -9.27
C GLN A 27 -0.84 -16.78 -8.85
N PRO A 28 0.33 -16.16 -9.14
CA PRO A 28 0.73 -14.88 -8.58
C PRO A 28 -0.36 -13.80 -8.69
N VAL A 29 -0.41 -12.95 -7.67
CA VAL A 29 -1.38 -11.85 -7.51
C VAL A 29 -1.09 -10.76 -8.55
N GLY A 30 -1.42 -11.02 -9.82
CA GLY A 30 -1.41 -10.01 -10.87
C GLY A 30 -2.57 -9.02 -10.68
N LEU A 31 -2.46 -7.84 -11.29
CA LEU A 31 -3.54 -6.86 -11.29
C LEU A 31 -4.79 -7.45 -11.95
N LYS A 32 -5.88 -7.61 -11.19
CA LYS A 32 -7.16 -8.09 -11.70
C LYS A 32 -8.14 -6.95 -11.85
N LYS A 33 -8.79 -6.86 -13.00
CA LYS A 33 -9.89 -5.94 -13.26
C LYS A 33 -11.20 -6.70 -13.34
N ILE A 34 -12.18 -6.26 -12.56
CA ILE A 34 -13.53 -6.80 -12.61
C ILE A 34 -14.34 -5.91 -13.56
N THR A 35 -14.93 -6.52 -14.58
CA THR A 35 -15.77 -5.84 -15.58
C THR A 35 -17.21 -6.34 -15.47
N GLU A 36 -18.15 -5.41 -15.51
CA GLU A 36 -19.59 -5.69 -15.53
C GLU A 36 -20.13 -5.53 -16.95
N LYS A 37 -20.87 -6.53 -17.43
CA LYS A 37 -21.57 -6.51 -18.72
C LYS A 37 -23.06 -6.70 -18.46
N VAL A 38 -23.88 -5.75 -18.88
CA VAL A 38 -25.34 -5.84 -18.76
C VAL A 38 -25.93 -6.18 -20.13
N GLN A 39 -26.58 -7.34 -20.24
CA GLN A 39 -27.29 -7.78 -21.44
C GLN A 39 -28.76 -8.01 -21.10
N GLY A 40 -29.60 -7.00 -21.38
CA GLY A 40 -31.02 -7.03 -21.04
C GLY A 40 -31.23 -7.12 -19.52
N ASN A 41 -31.81 -8.23 -19.05
CA ASN A 41 -32.08 -8.48 -17.64
C ASN A 41 -30.98 -9.32 -16.94
N VAL A 42 -29.91 -9.68 -17.64
CA VAL A 42 -28.81 -10.47 -17.09
C VAL A 42 -27.57 -9.59 -16.93
N ILE A 43 -26.99 -9.60 -15.73
CA ILE A 43 -25.74 -8.91 -15.41
C ILE A 43 -24.65 -9.98 -15.26
N THR A 44 -23.59 -9.88 -16.08
CA THR A 44 -22.46 -10.80 -16.06
C THR A 44 -21.22 -10.08 -15.54
N TYR A 45 -20.58 -10.64 -14.51
CA TYR A 45 -19.32 -10.15 -13.95
C TYR A 45 -18.17 -11.03 -14.42
N GLU A 46 -17.19 -10.43 -15.09
CA GLU A 46 -15.99 -11.10 -15.58
C GLU A 46 -14.75 -10.52 -14.90
N GLY A 47 -13.75 -11.36 -14.64
CA GLY A 47 -12.49 -10.97 -14.02
C GLY A 47 -11.33 -11.17 -14.97
N GLU A 48 -10.82 -10.09 -15.55
CA GLU A 48 -9.70 -10.09 -16.48
C GLU A 48 -8.39 -9.84 -15.72
N TYR A 49 -7.37 -10.66 -16.00
CA TYR A 49 -6.01 -10.41 -15.52
C TYR A 49 -5.33 -9.41 -16.45
N ILE A 50 -4.73 -8.38 -15.86
CA ILE A 50 -3.97 -7.36 -16.55
C ILE A 50 -2.49 -7.65 -16.29
N ASP A 51 -1.69 -7.61 -17.34
CA ASP A 51 -0.24 -7.74 -17.22
C ASP A 51 0.34 -6.54 -16.47
N ASP A 52 1.19 -6.83 -15.49
CA ASP A 52 1.91 -5.79 -14.77
C ASP A 52 2.94 -5.14 -15.70
N ASN A 53 2.99 -3.82 -15.71
CA ASN A 53 3.90 -3.06 -16.58
C ASN A 53 5.32 -3.09 -15.98
N GLU A 54 6.00 -4.24 -16.04
CA GLU A 54 7.33 -4.50 -15.44
C GLU A 54 8.47 -3.66 -16.04
N LYS A 55 8.17 -2.80 -17.02
CA LYS A 55 9.17 -2.24 -17.93
C LYS A 55 10.22 -1.35 -17.25
N ASN A 56 10.00 -0.87 -16.02
CA ASN A 56 10.90 0.06 -15.33
C ASN A 56 11.08 -0.25 -13.82
N VAL A 57 11.31 -1.51 -13.44
CA VAL A 57 11.61 -1.85 -12.04
C VAL A 57 13.08 -1.52 -11.70
N LEU A 58 13.29 -0.72 -10.66
CA LEU A 58 14.62 -0.42 -10.12
C LEU A 58 15.24 -1.69 -9.52
N LYS A 59 16.35 -2.16 -10.12
CA LYS A 59 17.14 -3.27 -9.58
C LYS A 59 17.99 -2.78 -8.41
N LEU A 60 17.56 -3.06 -7.19
CA LEU A 60 18.32 -2.75 -5.98
C LEU A 60 19.21 -3.94 -5.60
N SER A 61 20.53 -3.74 -5.55
CA SER A 61 21.47 -4.70 -4.98
C SER A 61 21.38 -4.69 -3.45
N GLY A 62 21.44 -5.87 -2.84
CA GLY A 62 21.38 -6.06 -1.39
C GLY A 62 20.68 -7.37 -1.01
N PRO A 63 20.69 -7.74 0.29
CA PRO A 63 20.03 -8.95 0.77
C PRO A 63 18.53 -8.93 0.46
N GLU A 64 17.99 -10.07 0.01
CA GLU A 64 16.57 -10.20 -0.35
C GLU A 64 15.62 -10.01 0.83
N GLU A 65 16.09 -10.31 2.04
CA GLU A 65 15.34 -10.22 3.31
C GLU A 65 14.98 -8.79 3.75
N VAL A 66 15.49 -7.77 3.05
CA VAL A 66 15.33 -6.37 3.43
C VAL A 66 14.34 -5.67 2.52
N CYS A 67 13.44 -4.90 3.14
CA CYS A 67 12.39 -4.15 2.44
C CYS A 67 12.96 -3.15 1.42
N THR A 68 12.20 -2.81 0.37
CA THR A 68 12.64 -1.89 -0.70
C THR A 68 13.09 -0.53 -0.19
N TRP A 69 12.31 0.09 0.72
CA TRP A 69 12.67 1.40 1.29
C TRP A 69 13.89 1.32 2.20
N CYS A 70 14.04 0.22 2.93
CA CYS A 70 15.20 -0.04 3.76
C CYS A 70 16.48 -0.13 2.90
N LYS A 71 16.39 -0.69 1.69
CA LYS A 71 17.50 -0.72 0.72
C LYS A 71 17.84 0.67 0.18
N LEU A 72 16.83 1.51 -0.05
CA LEU A 72 17.01 2.91 -0.48
C LEU A 72 17.67 3.76 0.62
N ASP A 73 17.18 3.66 1.86
CA ASP A 73 17.74 4.40 3.01
C ASP A 73 19.22 4.03 3.24
N ARG A 74 19.62 2.77 3.03
CA ARG A 74 21.03 2.34 3.12
C ARG A 74 21.94 2.96 2.05
N ARG A 75 21.37 3.43 0.94
CA ARG A 75 22.07 4.15 -0.13
C ARG A 75 21.98 5.66 0.03
N SER A 76 21.54 6.14 1.20
CA SER A 76 21.36 7.56 1.48
C SER A 76 20.33 8.24 0.57
N ILE A 77 19.39 7.47 0.02
CA ILE A 77 18.26 8.00 -0.76
C ILE A 77 17.07 8.11 0.19
N HIS A 78 16.78 9.34 0.61
CA HIS A 78 15.67 9.62 1.52
C HIS A 78 14.46 10.13 0.76
N ILE A 79 13.38 9.36 0.80
CA ILE A 79 12.11 9.71 0.17
C ILE A 79 11.42 10.81 0.98
N GLN A 80 11.04 11.88 0.30
CA GLN A 80 10.28 13.01 0.84
C GLN A 80 8.82 12.98 0.37
N HIS A 81 7.99 13.85 0.97
CA HIS A 81 6.57 13.97 0.58
C HIS A 81 6.39 14.60 -0.82
N THR A 82 7.43 15.28 -1.30
CA THR A 82 7.55 15.86 -2.65
C THR A 82 7.82 14.81 -3.73
N ASP A 83 8.29 13.62 -3.37
CA ASP A 83 8.59 12.52 -4.30
C ASP A 83 7.32 11.78 -4.74
N VAL A 84 6.40 12.51 -5.36
CA VAL A 84 5.05 12.04 -5.73
C VAL A 84 5.10 10.80 -6.63
N LEU A 85 6.12 10.69 -7.49
CA LEU A 85 6.29 9.54 -8.39
C LEU A 85 6.56 8.24 -7.63
N VAL A 86 7.30 8.32 -6.52
CA VAL A 86 7.58 7.15 -5.67
C VAL A 86 6.34 6.85 -4.81
N LEU A 87 5.73 7.87 -4.20
CA LEU A 87 4.55 7.68 -3.35
C LEU A 87 3.35 7.11 -4.13
N ARG A 88 3.15 7.53 -5.39
CA ARG A 88 2.06 7.02 -6.25
C ARG A 88 2.14 5.52 -6.52
N GLN A 89 3.33 4.91 -6.45
CA GLN A 89 3.49 3.46 -6.63
C GLN A 89 2.79 2.67 -5.51
N TYR A 90 2.60 3.28 -4.35
CA TYR A 90 1.95 2.66 -3.19
C TYR A 90 0.47 3.06 -3.04
N LEU A 91 -0.08 3.75 -4.03
CA LEU A 91 -1.47 4.19 -4.06
C LEU A 91 -2.26 3.42 -5.12
N ARG A 92 -3.54 3.14 -4.82
CA ARG A 92 -4.51 2.73 -5.84
C ARG A 92 -4.88 3.91 -6.73
N LYS A 93 -5.59 3.63 -7.82
CA LYS A 93 -6.20 4.67 -8.68
C LYS A 93 -7.10 5.63 -7.89
N ASP A 94 -7.76 5.10 -6.86
CA ASP A 94 -8.62 5.88 -5.96
C ASP A 94 -7.86 6.68 -4.90
N GLY A 95 -6.52 6.72 -4.96
CA GLY A 95 -5.69 7.42 -3.99
C GLY A 95 -5.66 6.77 -2.60
N THR A 96 -6.22 5.57 -2.42
CA THR A 96 -6.10 4.77 -1.18
C THR A 96 -4.73 4.11 -1.09
N ILE A 97 -4.19 3.99 0.12
CA ILE A 97 -2.86 3.39 0.36
C ILE A 97 -2.98 1.87 0.27
N LEU A 98 -2.04 1.22 -0.40
CA LEU A 98 -1.95 -0.25 -0.47
C LEU A 98 -1.65 -0.84 0.92
N SER A 99 -2.17 -2.03 1.19
CA SER A 99 -1.95 -2.71 2.47
C SER A 99 -0.49 -3.19 2.62
N PRO A 100 0.04 -3.30 3.86
CA PRO A 100 1.43 -3.70 4.11
C PRO A 100 1.82 -5.05 3.48
N GLU A 101 0.86 -5.97 3.43
CA GLU A 101 1.02 -7.30 2.84
C GLU A 101 1.30 -7.24 1.34
N ILE A 102 0.72 -6.25 0.65
CA ILE A 102 0.90 -6.04 -0.80
C ILE A 102 2.15 -5.21 -1.05
N THR A 103 2.44 -4.21 -0.21
CA THR A 103 3.58 -3.30 -0.42
C THR A 103 4.93 -3.94 -0.10
N GLY A 104 4.97 -4.97 0.76
CA GLY A 104 6.22 -5.63 1.16
C GLY A 104 7.15 -4.74 1.99
N LEU A 105 6.63 -3.64 2.56
CA LEU A 105 7.38 -2.74 3.42
C LEU A 105 7.39 -3.24 4.87
N CYS A 106 8.49 -3.01 5.58
CA CYS A 106 8.50 -3.27 7.02
C CYS A 106 7.59 -2.27 7.76
N PRO A 107 7.08 -2.59 8.96
CA PRO A 107 6.10 -1.75 9.66
C PRO A 107 6.54 -0.30 9.83
N LYS A 108 7.81 -0.08 10.19
CA LYS A 108 8.40 1.26 10.34
C LYS A 108 8.37 2.08 9.06
N GLN A 109 8.70 1.46 7.92
CA GLN A 109 8.70 2.14 6.62
C GLN A 109 7.28 2.35 6.10
N ASN A 110 6.35 1.46 6.43
CA ASN A 110 4.94 1.66 6.12
C ASN A 110 4.36 2.86 6.89
N GLU A 111 4.66 3.01 8.18
CA GLU A 111 4.26 4.21 8.95
C GLU A 111 4.85 5.50 8.37
N LYS A 112 6.13 5.47 7.95
CA LYS A 112 6.78 6.58 7.24
C LYS A 112 6.05 6.91 5.93
N LEU A 113 5.74 5.89 5.11
CA LEU A 113 4.95 6.04 3.88
C LEU A 113 3.60 6.71 4.14
N HIS A 114 2.85 6.24 5.13
CA HIS A 114 1.57 6.84 5.52
C HIS A 114 1.70 8.32 5.90
N THR A 115 2.76 8.66 6.63
CA THR A 115 3.06 10.03 7.04
C THR A 115 3.37 10.90 5.83
N LEU A 116 4.28 10.46 4.94
CA LEU A 116 4.65 11.20 3.73
C LEU A 116 3.45 11.40 2.79
N ILE A 117 2.59 10.39 2.62
CA ILE A 117 1.36 10.51 1.81
C ILE A 117 0.40 11.51 2.45
N ARG A 118 0.25 11.49 3.78
CA ARG A 118 -0.58 12.48 4.49
C ARG A 118 -0.05 13.89 4.25
N GLN A 119 1.27 14.10 4.38
CA GLN A 119 1.92 15.37 4.08
C GLN A 119 1.65 15.80 2.64
N ALA A 120 1.91 14.91 1.67
CA ALA A 120 1.69 15.17 0.25
C ALA A 120 0.24 15.57 -0.08
N ARG A 121 -0.74 14.97 0.60
CA ARG A 121 -2.16 15.34 0.49
C ARG A 121 -2.43 16.72 1.07
N MET A 122 -1.89 17.03 2.25
CA MET A 122 -2.06 18.36 2.86
C MET A 122 -1.40 19.46 2.03
N THR A 123 -0.32 19.15 1.31
CA THR A 123 0.34 20.08 0.37
C THR A 123 -0.32 20.12 -1.02
N GLY A 124 -1.40 19.38 -1.26
CA GLY A 124 -2.07 19.32 -2.56
C GLY A 124 -1.30 18.60 -3.68
N LEU A 125 -0.16 17.96 -3.39
CA LEU A 125 0.67 17.23 -4.36
C LEU A 125 0.04 15.90 -4.79
N ILE A 126 -0.75 15.29 -3.90
CA ILE A 126 -1.50 14.06 -4.15
C ILE A 126 -2.97 14.33 -3.83
N SER A 127 -3.83 14.28 -4.84
CA SER A 127 -5.27 14.37 -4.64
C SER A 127 -5.86 13.03 -4.21
N TYR A 128 -6.88 13.08 -3.35
CA TYR A 128 -7.81 11.97 -3.17
C TYR A 128 -8.95 12.19 -4.17
N PRO A 129 -9.28 11.23 -5.04
CA PRO A 129 -10.57 11.23 -5.71
C PRO A 129 -11.62 11.01 -4.62
N THR A 130 -12.11 12.10 -4.05
CA THR A 130 -13.27 12.14 -3.17
C THR A 130 -14.44 11.58 -3.94
N VAL A 131 -14.72 10.29 -3.74
CA VAL A 131 -15.96 9.58 -4.06
C VAL A 131 -16.45 9.83 -5.48
N ALA A 132 -16.40 8.79 -6.32
CA ALA A 132 -17.03 8.76 -7.66
C ALA A 132 -18.17 9.77 -7.78
N VAL A 133 -17.92 10.81 -8.57
CA VAL A 133 -18.73 12.02 -8.73
C VAL A 133 -20.21 11.65 -8.82
N THR A 134 -20.92 11.67 -7.70
CA THR A 134 -22.38 11.57 -7.68
C THR A 134 -22.94 12.93 -8.06
N LYS A 135 -22.89 13.29 -9.35
CA LYS A 135 -23.65 14.36 -10.04
C LYS A 135 -23.70 15.78 -9.42
N ARG A 136 -22.98 16.07 -8.34
CA ARG A 136 -22.74 17.40 -7.77
C ARG A 136 -21.21 17.51 -7.67
N GLU A 137 -20.47 18.49 -8.15
CA GLU A 137 -20.66 19.80 -8.78
C GLU A 137 -19.26 20.15 -9.35
N PRO A 138 -19.12 21.14 -10.26
CA PRO A 138 -17.85 21.56 -10.90
C PRO A 138 -16.66 21.87 -9.97
N LEU A 139 -16.89 21.96 -8.66
CA LEU A 139 -15.90 22.06 -7.57
C LEU A 139 -14.87 20.91 -7.52
N LEU A 140 -15.14 19.81 -8.20
CA LEU A 140 -14.29 18.62 -8.24
C LEU A 140 -13.20 18.68 -9.33
N VAL A 141 -13.40 19.52 -10.36
CA VAL A 141 -12.50 19.63 -11.53
C VAL A 141 -11.46 20.74 -11.33
N ASP A 142 -11.88 21.87 -10.74
CA ASP A 142 -11.00 23.00 -10.42
C ASP A 142 -10.73 23.07 -8.90
N PRO A 143 -9.51 22.74 -8.43
CA PRO A 143 -9.15 22.77 -7.01
C PRO A 143 -9.35 24.14 -6.35
N THR A 144 -9.28 25.23 -7.13
CA THR A 144 -9.44 26.63 -6.69
C THR A 144 -10.85 26.98 -6.23
N LEU A 145 -11.86 26.19 -6.64
CA LEU A 145 -13.24 26.46 -6.29
C LEU A 145 -13.60 25.95 -4.88
N ARG A 146 -12.74 25.16 -4.24
CA ARG A 146 -12.97 24.70 -2.86
C ARG A 146 -12.70 25.85 -1.89
N PRO A 147 -13.59 26.16 -0.94
CA PRO A 147 -13.33 27.19 0.07
C PRO A 147 -12.09 26.85 0.93
N GLU A 148 -11.71 25.57 1.00
CA GLU A 148 -10.49 25.11 1.68
C GLU A 148 -9.25 25.08 0.79
N PHE A 149 -9.27 25.56 -0.47
CA PHE A 149 -8.12 25.41 -1.37
C PHE A 149 -6.86 26.11 -0.84
N GLU A 150 -7.05 27.21 -0.11
CA GLU A 150 -5.99 27.96 0.57
C GLU A 150 -5.26 27.13 1.63
N GLN A 151 -5.87 26.06 2.15
CA GLN A 151 -5.24 25.12 3.08
C GLN A 151 -4.10 24.34 2.41
N TYR A 152 -4.19 24.11 1.10
CA TYR A 152 -3.18 23.39 0.31
C TYR A 152 -2.01 24.27 -0.14
N ASN A 153 -2.07 25.60 0.06
CA ASN A 153 -0.93 26.51 -0.16
C ASN A 153 0.06 26.54 1.02
N SER A 154 -0.10 25.64 1.99
CA SER A 154 0.84 25.48 3.10
C SER A 154 1.81 24.32 2.82
N TYR A 155 3.07 24.66 2.57
CA TYR A 155 4.15 23.68 2.46
C TYR A 155 4.44 23.08 3.85
N TRP A 156 4.75 21.77 3.92
CA TRP A 156 4.81 21.03 5.20
C TRP A 156 5.78 21.63 6.24
N GLU A 157 6.87 22.28 5.80
CA GLU A 157 7.78 22.99 6.72
C GLU A 157 7.05 24.01 7.60
N LYS A 158 5.93 24.57 7.14
CA LYS A 158 5.06 25.46 7.91
C LYS A 158 4.29 24.70 9.01
N TYR A 159 3.89 23.44 8.81
CA TYR A 159 3.12 22.67 9.80
C TYR A 159 3.94 22.28 11.04
N GLU A 160 5.20 21.88 10.89
CA GLU A 160 6.08 21.62 12.03
C GLU A 160 6.41 22.90 12.81
N VAL A 161 6.55 24.02 12.10
CA VAL A 161 6.71 25.35 12.70
C VAL A 161 5.44 25.79 13.45
N LEU A 162 4.25 25.53 12.91
CA LEU A 162 2.98 25.83 13.58
C LEU A 162 2.77 24.97 14.84
N LYS A 163 3.06 23.67 14.75
CA LYS A 163 2.96 22.76 15.91
C LYS A 163 3.93 23.12 17.04
N LYS A 164 5.12 23.66 16.69
CA LYS A 164 6.06 24.23 17.66
C LYS A 164 5.51 25.51 18.30
N LYS A 165 4.87 26.40 17.54
CA LYS A 165 4.27 27.64 18.10
C LYS A 165 3.19 27.34 19.14
N ASP A 166 2.34 26.35 18.91
CA ASP A 166 1.29 25.96 19.88
C ASP A 166 1.87 25.40 21.19
N HIS A 167 3.07 24.83 21.16
CA HIS A 167 3.79 24.36 22.36
C HIS A 167 4.39 25.51 23.19
N TYR A 168 4.65 26.68 22.60
CA TYR A 168 5.16 27.87 23.31
C TYR A 168 4.06 28.81 23.80
N LEU A 169 2.82 28.66 23.31
CA LEU A 169 1.67 29.48 23.71
C LEU A 169 0.80 28.82 24.81
N GLY A 170 1.20 27.63 25.27
CA GLY A 170 0.57 26.87 26.35
C GLY A 170 1.42 26.74 27.61
N GLN A 171 2.38 27.65 27.84
CA GLN A 171 3.11 27.82 29.10
C GLN A 171 2.86 29.22 29.66
#